data_AF-A0A822J3F7-F1
#
_entry.id   AF-A0A822J3F7-F1
#
_cell.length_a   1.000
_cell.length_b   1.000
_cell.length_c   1.000
_cell.angle_alpha   90.00
_cell.angle_beta   90.00
_cell.angle_gamma   90.00
#
_symmetry.space_group_name_H-M   'P 1'
#
loop_
_entity.id
_entity.type
_entity.pdbx_description
1 polymer ?
#
loop_
_entity_poly.entity_id
_entity_poly.type
_entity_poly.pdbx_seq_one_letter_code
_entity_poly.pdbx_strand_id
1 'polypeptide(L)' 'MPEWKYTNKSVTKEEAEKSLAAVKSACFKCETHASGCPISKTAGEIKAMLEEEA' A
#
# COMPACT_ATOMS: atom_id res chain seq x y z
N MET A 1 -6.74 12.86 6.74
CA MET A 1 -7.10 11.46 6.43
C MET A 1 -6.46 11.14 5.09
N PRO A 2 -5.71 10.04 4.97
CA PRO A 2 -5.00 9.71 3.75
C PRO A 2 -6.01 9.40 2.65
N GLU A 3 -5.76 9.89 1.44
CA GLU A 3 -6.67 9.70 0.31
C GLU A 3 -6.14 8.64 -0.65
N TRP A 4 -6.99 7.67 -0.98
CA TRP A 4 -6.66 6.72 -2.02
C TRP A 4 -6.79 7.38 -3.40
N LYS A 5 -5.65 7.77 -3.98
CA LYS A 5 -5.55 8.58 -5.21
C LYS A 5 -6.35 8.07 -6.43
N TYR A 6 -6.67 6.78 -6.49
CA TYR A 6 -7.40 6.20 -7.62
C TYR A 6 -8.92 6.33 -7.51
N THR A 7 -9.45 6.54 -6.30
CA THR A 7 -10.89 6.67 -6.07
C THR A 7 -11.27 7.97 -5.36
N ASN A 8 -10.28 8.79 -4.98
CA ASN A 8 -10.44 9.96 -4.12
C ASN A 8 -11.20 9.65 -2.81
N LYS A 9 -11.19 8.39 -2.40
CA LYS A 9 -11.82 7.96 -1.16
C LYS A 9 -10.89 8.32 -0.02
N SER A 10 -11.38 9.11 0.92
CA SER A 10 -10.69 9.27 2.21
C SER A 10 -10.74 7.94 2.95
N VAL A 11 -9.56 7.48 3.34
CA VAL A 11 -9.36 6.22 4.04
C VAL A 11 -8.92 6.57 5.44
N THR A 12 -9.34 5.82 6.46
CA THR A 12 -8.75 6.01 7.79
C THR A 12 -7.35 5.40 7.85
N LYS A 13 -6.51 5.87 8.78
CA LYS A 13 -5.18 5.28 9.02
C LYS A 13 -5.27 3.77 9.29
N GLU A 14 -6.24 3.35 10.10
CA GLU A 14 -6.46 1.94 10.43
C GLU A 14 -6.84 1.09 9.19
N GLU A 15 -7.71 1.59 8.31
CA GLU A 15 -8.06 0.92 7.06
C GLU A 15 -6.86 0.81 6.11
N ALA A 16 -6.02 1.86 6.04
CA ALA A 16 -4.81 1.86 5.22
C ALA A 16 -3.76 0.87 5.77
N GLU A 17 -3.56 0.79 7.08
CA GLU A 17 -2.68 -0.19 7.74
C GLU A 17 -3.15 -1.63 7.52
N LYS A 18 -4.46 -1.89 7.67
CA LYS A 18 -5.06 -3.21 7.37
C LYS A 18 -4.85 -3.60 5.90
N SER A 19 -5.03 -2.64 4.99
CA SER A 19 -4.81 -2.86 3.56
C SER A 19 -3.34 -3.18 3.27
N LEU A 20 -2.40 -2.43 3.86
CA LEU A 20 -0.96 -2.67 3.71
C LEU A 20 -0.57 -4.07 4.19
N ALA A 21 -1.11 -4.51 5.33
CA ALA A 21 -0.87 -5.84 5.87
C ALA A 21 -1.39 -6.94 4.93
N ALA A 22 -2.60 -6.78 4.38
CA ALA A 22 -3.20 -7.72 3.43
C ALA A 22 -2.41 -7.81 2.11
N VAL A 23 -1.94 -6.68 1.58
CA VAL A 23 -1.11 -6.68 0.35
C VAL A 23 0.23 -7.36 0.61
N LYS A 24 0.88 -7.07 1.74
CA LYS A 24 2.14 -7.73 2.12
C LYS A 24 1.97 -9.23 2.37
N SER A 25 0.85 -9.66 2.94
CA SER A 25 0.60 -11.09 3.16
C SER A 25 0.31 -11.86 1.87
N ALA A 26 -0.26 -11.19 0.87
CA ALA A 26 -0.45 -11.76 -0.48
C ALA A 26 0.87 -11.84 -1.30
N CYS A 27 1.98 -11.30 -0.79
CA CYS A 27 3.28 -11.37 -1.47
C CYS A 27 3.77 -12.81 -1.59
N PHE A 28 4.12 -13.21 -2.82
CA PHE A 28 4.67 -14.54 -3.12
C PHE A 28 6.14 -14.73 -2.71
N LYS A 29 6.74 -13.75 -2.04
CA LYS A 29 8.14 -13.78 -1.56
C LYS A 29 9.13 -14.11 -2.67
N CYS A 30 8.98 -13.45 -3.82
CA CYS A 30 9.85 -13.66 -4.98
C CYS A 30 11.32 -13.40 -4.60
N GLU A 31 12.24 -14.23 -5.10
CA GLU A 31 13.68 -14.10 -4.81
C GLU A 31 14.27 -12.75 -5.26
N THR A 32 13.75 -12.21 -6.37
CA THR A 32 14.12 -10.88 -6.86
C THR A 32 12.88 -10.01 -7.00
N HIS A 33 12.80 -8.94 -6.21
CA HIS A 33 11.76 -7.92 -6.39
C HIS A 33 12.15 -7.00 -7.55
N ALA A 34 11.67 -7.34 -8.74
CA ALA A 34 11.73 -6.43 -9.88
C ALA A 34 10.87 -5.19 -9.58
N SER A 35 11.32 -4.03 -10.07
CA SER A 35 10.60 -2.74 -9.94
C SER A 35 9.19 -2.76 -10.54
N GLY A 36 8.88 -3.74 -11.40
CA GLY A 36 7.56 -3.96 -11.98
C GLY A 36 6.61 -4.83 -11.16
N CYS A 37 6.99 -5.31 -9.96
CA CYS A 37 6.13 -6.17 -9.13
C CYS A 37 4.85 -5.43 -8.70
N PRO A 38 3.64 -5.86 -9.12
CA PRO A 38 2.40 -5.16 -8.81
C PRO A 38 2.14 -5.08 -7.30
N ILE A 39 2.42 -6.15 -6.56
CA ILE A 39 2.22 -6.20 -5.10
C ILE A 39 3.16 -5.20 -4.40
N SER A 40 4.42 -5.16 -4.80
CA SER A 40 5.40 -4.22 -4.25
C SER A 40 5.01 -2.77 -4.56
N LYS A 41 4.53 -2.50 -5.79
CA LYS A 41 4.06 -1.18 -6.19
C LYS A 41 2.88 -0.72 -5.34
N THR A 42 1.85 -1.55 -5.22
CA THR A 42 0.67 -1.24 -4.40
C THR A 42 1.02 -1.05 -2.93
N ALA A 43 1.88 -1.91 -2.36
CA ALA A 43 2.35 -1.75 -0.98
C ALA A 43 3.10 -0.42 -0.78
N GLY A 44 3.92 0.00 -1.76
CA GLY A 44 4.60 1.28 -1.75
C GLY A 44 3.65 2.47 -1.80
N GLU A 45 2.62 2.41 -2.64
CA GLU A 45 1.60 3.47 -2.74
C GLU A 45 0.81 3.63 -1.44
N ILE A 46 0.38 2.54 -0.81
CA ILE A 46 -0.32 2.58 0.49
C ILE A 46 0.62 3.12 1.58
N LYS A 47 1.90 2.71 1.56
CA LYS A 47 2.89 3.18 2.53
C LYS A 47 3.15 4.68 2.40
N ALA A 48 3.30 5.20 1.18
CA ALA A 48 3.49 6.63 0.94
C ALA A 48 2.34 7.46 1.50
N MET A 49 1.09 7.01 1.32
CA MET A 49 -0.08 7.67 1.89
C MET A 49 -0.06 7.73 3.42
N LEU A 50 0.49 6.71 4.10
CA LEU A 50 0.64 6.68 5.55
C LEU A 50 1.77 7.59 6.05
N GLU A 51 2.78 7.85 5.22
CA GLU A 51 3.93 8.72 5.53
C GLU A 51 3.65 10.20 5.22
N GLU A 52 2.80 10.52 4.23
CA GLU A 52 2.38 11.89 3.91
C GLU A 52 1.48 12.55 4.99
N GLU A 53 0.99 11.77 5.95
CA GLU A 53 0.24 12.26 7.11
C GLU A 53 1.07 12.46 8.39
N ALA A 54 2.38 12.18 8.35
CA ALA A 54 3.26 12.21 9.52
C ALA A 54 3.96 13.56 9.73
#